data_AF-A0A8S0ZGF7-F1
#
_entry.id   AF-A0A8S0ZGF7-F1
#
_cell.length_a   1.000
_cell.length_b   1.000
_cell.length_c   1.000
_cell.angle_alpha   90.00
_cell.angle_beta   90.00
_cell.angle_gamma   90.00
#
_symmetry.space_group_name_H-M   'P 1'
#
loop_
_entity.id
_entity.type
_entity.pdbx_description
1 polymer ?
#
loop_
_entity_poly.entity_id
_entity_poly.type
_entity_poly.pdbx_seq_one_letter_code
_entity_poly.pdbx_strand_id
1 'polypeptide(L)'
;MEDDTAWSEEKGFCLIDAYRVREILWNPQNENYFKKNLKQDAWSEIAKLMSMTVEKCNSKIVSLLSSFRREKLKEKNQRGQEKVPRKHT
;
A
#
# COMPACT_ATOMS: atom_id res chain seq x y z
N MET A 1 24.67 15.38 -8.92
CA MET A 1 24.02 15.28 -7.60
C MET A 1 22.66 14.69 -7.87
N GLU A 2 22.57 13.36 -7.80
CA GLU A 2 21.43 12.59 -8.28
C GLU A 2 20.15 12.88 -7.47
N ASP A 3 19.05 13.01 -8.20
CA ASP A 3 17.73 13.42 -7.76
C ASP A 3 17.16 12.58 -6.62
N ASP A 4 17.19 13.10 -5.39
CA ASP A 4 16.66 12.46 -4.17
C ASP A 4 15.10 12.42 -4.09
N THR A 5 14.39 12.87 -5.14
CA THR A 5 12.91 12.96 -5.15
C THR A 5 12.23 12.13 -6.25
N ALA A 6 12.97 11.65 -7.26
CA ALA A 6 12.39 10.89 -8.36
C ALA A 6 12.18 9.41 -7.95
N TRP A 7 10.95 9.07 -7.56
CA TRP A 7 10.53 7.68 -7.49
C TRP A 7 10.49 7.10 -8.91
N SER A 8 11.55 6.39 -9.30
CA SER A 8 11.56 5.60 -10.54
C SER A 8 10.48 4.52 -10.50
N GLU A 9 9.93 4.17 -11.66
CA GLU A 9 8.91 3.12 -11.78
C GLU A 9 9.40 1.78 -11.21
N GLU A 10 10.65 1.42 -11.49
CA GLU A 10 11.32 0.23 -10.98
C GLU A 10 11.36 0.20 -9.44
N LYS A 11 11.69 1.33 -8.82
CA LYS A 11 11.68 1.49 -7.35
C LYS A 11 10.26 1.32 -6.79
N GLY A 12 9.26 1.84 -7.49
CA GLY A 12 7.86 1.65 -7.15
C GLY A 12 7.45 0.18 -7.17
N PHE A 13 7.78 -0.55 -8.24
CA PHE A 13 7.47 -1.97 -8.37
C PHE A 13 8.19 -2.83 -7.32
N CYS A 14 9.48 -2.58 -7.09
CA CYS A 14 10.24 -3.30 -6.07
C CYS A 14 9.64 -3.10 -4.67
N LEU A 15 9.22 -1.87 -4.35
CA LEU A 15 8.56 -1.56 -3.08
C LEU A 15 7.21 -2.27 -2.93
N ILE A 16 6.41 -2.32 -4.00
CA ILE A 16 5.12 -3.04 -4.00
C ILE A 16 5.33 -4.55 -3.81
N ASP A 17 6.30 -5.13 -4.52
CA ASP A 17 6.60 -6.56 -4.43
C ASP A 17 7.08 -6.93 -3.01
N ALA A 18 8.05 -6.17 -2.49
CA ALA A 18 8.58 -6.35 -1.15
C ALA A 18 7.51 -6.18 -0.05
N TYR A 19 6.54 -5.28 -0.26
CA TYR A 19 5.38 -5.10 0.63
C TYR A 19 4.40 -6.28 0.52
N ARG A 20 4.14 -6.78 -0.69
CA ARG A 20 3.20 -7.87 -0.94
C ARG A 20 3.68 -9.19 -0.34
N VAL A 21 4.97 -9.50 -0.45
CA VAL A 21 5.58 -10.71 0.14
C VAL A 21 5.49 -10.70 1.67
N ARG A 22 5.54 -9.51 2.30
CA ARG A 22 5.49 -9.35 3.75
C ARG A 22 4.05 -9.28 4.25
N GLU A 23 3.41 -10.43 4.34
CA GLU A 23 2.03 -10.58 4.84
C GLU A 23 1.81 -10.01 6.25
N ILE A 24 2.86 -9.92 7.07
CA ILE A 24 2.79 -9.29 8.40
C ILE A 24 2.48 -7.78 8.36
N LEU A 25 2.60 -7.13 7.19
CA LEU A 25 2.31 -5.70 7.02
C LEU A 25 0.86 -5.41 6.62
N TRP A 26 0.19 -6.35 5.95
CA TRP A 26 -1.12 -6.12 5.34
C TRP A 26 -2.18 -7.16 5.72
N ASN A 27 -1.78 -8.36 6.16
CA ASN A 27 -2.70 -9.44 6.48
C ASN A 27 -3.06 -9.42 7.97
N PRO A 28 -4.28 -9.01 8.36
CA PRO A 28 -4.71 -9.02 9.75
C PRO A 28 -4.92 -10.43 10.32
N GLN A 29 -4.98 -11.47 9.47
CA GLN A 29 -5.09 -12.87 9.92
C GLN A 29 -3.75 -13.46 10.37
N ASN A 30 -2.63 -12.78 10.12
CA ASN A 30 -1.35 -13.21 10.66
C ASN A 30 -1.25 -12.93 12.15
N GLU A 31 -0.90 -13.94 12.92
CA GLU A 31 -0.58 -13.78 14.35
C GLU A 31 0.57 -12.78 14.58
N ASN A 32 1.45 -12.66 13.58
CA ASN A 32 2.58 -11.74 13.58
C ASN A 32 2.20 -10.29 13.21
N TYR A 33 0.99 -10.02 12.69
CA TYR A 33 0.52 -8.67 12.35
C TYR A 33 0.40 -7.76 13.58
N PHE A 34 0.02 -8.33 14.74
CA PHE A 34 -0.10 -7.58 15.99
C PHE A 34 1.26 -7.33 16.68
N LYS A 35 2.32 -8.03 16.24
CA LYS A 35 3.67 -7.87 16.79
C LYS A 35 4.34 -6.62 16.22
N LYS A 36 4.31 -5.53 16.99
CA LYS A 36 4.93 -4.24 16.65
C LYS A 36 6.40 -4.37 16.22
N ASN A 37 7.17 -5.24 16.89
CA ASN A 37 8.58 -5.48 16.58
C ASN A 37 8.77 -6.02 15.16
N LEU A 38 8.01 -7.06 14.78
CA LEU A 38 8.11 -7.67 13.44
C LEU A 38 7.64 -6.72 12.35
N LYS A 39 6.60 -5.94 12.63
CA LYS A 39 6.12 -4.91 11.70
C LYS A 39 7.21 -3.86 11.42
N GLN A 40 7.88 -3.38 12.47
CA GLN A 40 8.98 -2.43 12.32
C GLN A 40 10.15 -3.08 11.56
N ASP A 41 10.48 -4.34 11.88
CA ASP A 41 11.57 -5.07 11.23
C ASP A 41 11.31 -5.25 9.72
N ALA A 42 10.11 -5.71 9.33
CA ALA A 42 9.72 -5.80 7.92
C ALA A 42 9.83 -4.47 7.16
N TRP A 43 9.39 -3.38 7.78
CA TRP A 43 9.57 -2.06 7.18
C TRP A 43 11.04 -1.65 7.09
N SER A 44 11.84 -1.97 8.12
CA SER A 44 13.28 -1.71 8.13
C SER A 44 14.00 -2.49 7.04
N GLU A 45 13.61 -3.74 6.78
CA GLU A 45 14.14 -4.52 5.67
C GLU A 45 13.81 -3.91 4.30
N ILE A 46 12.55 -3.51 4.09
CA ILE A 46 12.14 -2.81 2.85
C ILE A 46 12.96 -1.53 2.67
N ALA A 47 13.10 -0.74 3.74
CA ALA A 47 13.91 0.47 3.77
C ALA A 47 15.38 0.21 3.39
N LYS A 48 15.98 -0.84 3.95
CA LYS A 48 17.35 -1.28 3.62
C LYS A 48 17.47 -1.71 2.15
N LEU A 49 16.52 -2.51 1.64
CA LEU A 49 16.48 -2.94 0.25
C LEU A 49 16.40 -1.76 -0.72
N MET A 50 15.57 -0.77 -0.38
CA MET A 50 15.38 0.44 -1.19
C MET A 50 16.50 1.47 -0.96
N SER A 51 17.38 1.26 0.01
CA SER A 51 18.33 2.24 0.52
C SER A 51 17.68 3.59 0.85
N MET A 52 16.48 3.54 1.45
CA MET A 52 15.65 4.71 1.79
C MET A 52 15.12 4.59 3.22
N THR A 53 14.58 5.67 3.78
CA THR A 53 13.94 5.63 5.10
C THR A 53 12.60 4.90 5.05
N VAL A 54 12.25 4.21 6.14
CA VAL A 54 10.94 3.58 6.35
C VAL A 54 9.81 4.57 6.06
N GLU A 55 9.95 5.82 6.48
CA GLU A 55 8.95 6.87 6.27
C GLU A 55 8.71 7.18 4.78
N LYS A 56 9.78 7.30 3.98
CA LYS A 56 9.66 7.49 2.52
C LYS A 56 8.95 6.30 1.87
N CYS A 57 9.33 5.08 2.24
CA CYS A 57 8.72 3.85 1.72
C CYS A 57 7.24 3.74 2.10
N ASN A 58 6.90 3.98 3.36
CA ASN A 58 5.54 3.93 3.86
C ASN A 58 4.66 5.00 3.20
N SER A 59 5.14 6.25 3.12
CA SER A 59 4.41 7.33 2.46
C SER A 59 4.08 6.99 1.01
N LYS A 60 5.06 6.44 0.27
CA LYS A 60 4.86 6.01 -1.12
C LYS A 60 3.84 4.88 -1.25
N ILE A 61 3.94 3.83 -0.42
CA ILE A 61 2.95 2.74 -0.39
C ILE A 61 1.56 3.27 -0.06
N VAL A 62 1.42 4.18 0.91
CA VAL A 62 0.13 4.79 1.26
C VAL A 62 -0.45 5.56 0.08
N SER A 63 0.36 6.35 -0.64
CA SER A 63 -0.08 7.04 -1.86
C SER A 63 -0.57 6.06 -2.94
N LEU A 64 0.18 4.98 -3.19
CA LEU A 64 -0.17 3.95 -4.16
C LEU A 64 -1.48 3.23 -3.78
N LEU A 65 -1.60 2.79 -2.52
CA LEU A 65 -2.81 2.14 -2.00
C LEU A 65 -4.02 3.09 -2.01
N SER A 66 -3.82 4.38 -1.72
CA SER A 66 -4.88 5.38 -1.74
C SER A 66 -5.48 5.50 -3.13
N SER A 67 -4.65 5.55 -4.18
CA SER A 67 -5.10 5.55 -5.57
C SER A 67 -5.77 4.23 -5.94
N PHE A 68 -5.14 3.10 -5.64
CA PHE A 68 -5.67 1.77 -5.94
C PHE A 68 -7.01 1.47 -5.25
N ARG A 69 -7.19 1.91 -4.00
CA ARG A 69 -8.47 1.79 -3.27
C ARG A 69 -9.60 2.56 -3.96
N ARG A 70 -9.31 3.78 -4.44
CA ARG A 70 -10.30 4.61 -5.18
C ARG A 70 -10.71 3.95 -6.48
N GLU A 71 -9.78 3.29 -7.16
CA GLU A 71 -10.04 2.59 -8.42
C GLU A 71 -10.84 1.30 -8.20
N LYS A 72 -10.45 0.45 -7.24
CA LYS A 72 -11.21 -0.77 -6.91
C LYS A 72 -12.61 -0.51 -6.37
N LEU A 73 -12.84 0.62 -5.69
CA LEU A 73 -14.19 1.00 -5.25
C LEU A 73 -15.08 1.36 -6.45
N LYS A 74 -14.52 2.01 -7.48
CA LYS A 74 -15.24 2.32 -8.72
C LYS A 74 -15.57 1.06 -9.52
N GLU A 75 -14.65 0.11 -9.61
CA GLU A 75 -14.89 -1.17 -10.30
C GLU A 75 -16.00 -2.00 -9.62
N LYS A 76 -16.01 -2.06 -8.29
CA LYS A 76 -17.10 -2.72 -7.55
C LYS A 76 -18.44 -1.99 -7.70
N ASN A 77 -18.42 -0.66 -7.81
CA ASN A 77 -19.65 0.12 -8.00
C ASN A 77 -20.17 0.12 -9.44
N GLN A 78 -19.33 -0.26 -10.42
CA GLN A 78 -19.74 -0.37 -11.82
C GLN A 78 -20.38 -1.72 -12.15
N ARG A 79 -20.15 -2.77 -11.35
CA ARG A 79 -20.74 -4.10 -11.57
C ARG A 79 -21.99 -4.40 -10.74
N GLY A 80 -22.52 -3.42 -9.97
CA GLY A 80 -23.61 -3.68 -9.02
C GLY A 80 -24.43 -2.48 -8.53
N GLN A 81 -24.66 -1.45 -9.35
CA GLN A 81 -25.69 -0.45 -9.04
C GLN A 81 -26.51 -0.09 -10.28
N GLU A 82 -27.47 -0.96 -10.58
CA GLU A 82 -28.79 -0.50 -11.03
C GLU A 82 -29.29 0.51 -9.97
N LYS A 83 -29.47 1.75 -10.41
CA LYS A 83 -29.75 2.90 -9.56
C LYS A 83 -31.21 2.83 -9.13
N VAL A 84 -31.51 2.36 -7.92
CA VAL A 84 -32.85 2.58 -7.34
C VAL A 84 -32.91 4.04 -6.85
N PRO A 85 -33.80 4.89 -7.40
CA PRO A 85 -33.90 6.29 -6.98
C PRO A 85 -34.50 6.37 -5.57
N ARG A 86 -33.77 6.99 -4.64
CA ARG A 86 -34.29 7.32 -3.30
C ARG A 86 -35.41 8.35 -3.45
N LYS A 87 -36.65 7.92 -3.20
CA LYS A 87 -37.78 8.81 -2.91
C LYS A 87 -37.56 9.35 -1.49
N HIS A 88 -37.53 10.67 -1.31
CA HIS A 88 -37.73 11.26 0.02
C HIS A 88 -39.21 11.65 0.11
N THR A 89 -39.89 11.08 1.11
CA THR A 89 -41.20 11.50 1.61
C THR A 89 -41.00 12.62 2.62
#